data_AF-A0A0B7GZB6-F1
#
_entry.id   AF-A0A0B7GZB6-F1
#
_cell.length_a   1.000
_cell.length_b   1.000
_cell.length_c   1.000
_cell.angle_alpha   90.00
_cell.angle_beta   90.00
_cell.angle_gamma   90.00
#
_symmetry.space_group_name_H-M   'P 1'
#
loop_
_entity.id
_entity.type
_entity.pdbx_description
1 polymer ?
#
loop_
_entity_poly.entity_id
_entity_poly.type
_entity_poly.pdbx_seq_one_letter_code
_entity_poly.pdbx_strand_id
1 'polypeptide(L)'
;MNNISNLVELLEEKATSLKEKVDELKSENQKLNQTINALTKEKENLEREVLVWKEKNEAAKIANSILGSNEDKAKAKLKINSLIREIDTCIAQLSK
;
A
#
# COMPACT_ATOMS: atom_id res chain seq x y z
N MET A 1 64.88 -12.67 -2.07
CA MET A 1 63.77 -13.38 -1.41
C MET A 1 62.77 -12.45 -0.70
N ASN A 2 63.15 -11.25 -0.25
CA ASN A 2 62.21 -10.32 0.43
C ASN A 2 61.07 -9.74 -0.43
N ASN A 3 61.30 -9.43 -1.71
CA ASN A 3 60.29 -8.71 -2.51
C ASN A 3 59.03 -9.52 -2.82
N ILE A 4 59.16 -10.85 -2.94
CA ILE A 4 58.01 -11.72 -3.20
C ILE A 4 57.20 -11.92 -1.90
N SER A 5 57.87 -12.09 -0.77
CA SER A 5 57.20 -12.21 0.54
C SER A 5 56.37 -10.97 0.87
N ASN A 6 56.95 -9.77 0.70
CA ASN A 6 56.24 -8.52 0.95
C ASN A 6 55.06 -8.30 -0.01
N LEU A 7 55.16 -8.77 -1.25
CA LEU A 7 54.07 -8.67 -2.22
C LEU A 7 52.91 -9.61 -1.84
N VAL A 8 53.22 -10.80 -1.33
CA VAL A 8 52.22 -11.76 -0.84
C VAL A 8 51.51 -11.20 0.39
N GLU A 9 52.23 -10.63 1.36
CA GLU A 9 51.62 -9.97 2.53
C GLU A 9 50.66 -8.83 2.14
N LEU A 10 51.08 -7.96 1.21
CA LEU A 10 50.23 -6.88 0.69
C LEU A 10 48.98 -7.39 -0.03
N LEU A 11 49.09 -8.51 -0.74
CA LEU A 11 47.96 -9.15 -1.41
C LEU A 11 46.99 -9.77 -0.39
N GLU A 12 47.50 -10.43 0.65
CA GLU A 12 46.69 -11.00 1.73
C GLU A 12 45.95 -9.92 2.52
N GLU A 13 46.61 -8.80 2.83
CA GLU A 13 45.99 -7.65 3.49
C GLU A 13 44.83 -7.08 2.64
N LYS A 14 45.09 -6.86 1.34
CA LYS A 14 44.06 -6.35 0.42
C LYS A 14 42.90 -7.33 0.22
N ALA A 15 43.19 -8.62 0.13
CA ALA A 15 42.16 -9.65 -0.01
C ALA A 15 41.26 -9.71 1.24
N THR A 16 41.86 -9.58 2.42
CA THR A 16 41.14 -9.56 3.70
C THR A 16 40.25 -8.32 3.81
N SER A 17 40.80 -7.13 3.52
CA SER A 17 40.02 -5.88 3.53
C SER A 17 38.87 -5.91 2.52
N LEU A 18 39.10 -6.46 1.32
CA LEU A 18 38.05 -6.60 0.31
C LEU A 18 36.94 -7.54 0.79
N LYS A 19 37.30 -8.66 1.42
CA LYS A 19 36.34 -9.61 1.97
C LYS A 19 35.47 -8.97 3.05
N GLU A 20 36.07 -8.26 3.99
CA GLU A 20 35.35 -7.51 5.03
C GLU A 20 34.37 -6.51 4.41
N LYS A 21 34.80 -5.77 3.38
CA LYS A 21 33.94 -4.81 2.68
C LYS A 21 32.75 -5.48 2.00
N VAL A 22 32.98 -6.64 1.37
CA VAL A 22 31.91 -7.42 0.72
C VAL A 22 30.92 -7.94 1.75
N ASP A 23 31.39 -8.40 2.91
CA ASP A 23 30.53 -8.92 3.97
C ASP A 23 29.71 -7.79 4.64
N GLU A 24 30.31 -6.62 4.85
CA GLU A 24 29.60 -5.39 5.27
C GLU A 24 28.47 -5.04 4.29
N LEU A 25 28.80 -4.94 2.99
CA LEU A 25 27.83 -4.57 1.96
C LEU A 25 26.71 -5.59 1.83
N LYS A 26 27.00 -6.89 1.96
CA LYS A 26 25.96 -7.94 1.97
C LYS A 26 25.03 -7.79 3.16
N SER A 27 25.57 -7.54 4.35
CA SER A 27 24.79 -7.32 5.57
C SER A 27 23.89 -6.10 5.44
N GLU A 28 24.42 -4.99 4.92
CA GLU A 28 23.65 -3.77 4.69
C GLU A 28 22.55 -3.98 3.64
N ASN A 29 22.86 -4.64 2.52
CA ASN A 29 21.89 -4.96 1.49
C ASN A 29 20.74 -5.84 2.03
N GLN A 30 21.07 -6.84 2.86
CA GLN A 30 20.07 -7.68 3.50
C GLN A 30 19.15 -6.86 4.42
N LYS A 31 19.70 -5.94 5.22
CA LYS A 31 18.90 -5.04 6.08
C LYS A 31 18.00 -4.13 5.25
N LEU A 32 18.53 -3.51 4.20
CA LEU A 32 17.76 -2.66 3.30
C LEU A 32 16.59 -3.42 2.65
N ASN A 33 16.82 -4.64 2.17
CA ASN A 33 15.75 -5.47 1.62
C ASN A 33 14.67 -5.80 2.65
N GLN A 34 15.05 -6.09 3.90
CA GLN A 34 14.07 -6.32 4.97
C GLN A 34 13.25 -5.06 5.26
N THR A 35 13.88 -3.89 5.32
CA THR A 35 13.20 -2.60 5.51
C THR A 35 12.24 -2.30 4.36
N ILE A 36 12.66 -2.50 3.11
CA ILE A 36 11.80 -2.31 1.93
C ILE A 36 10.57 -3.21 2.01
N ASN A 37 10.75 -4.49 2.36
CA ASN A 37 9.63 -5.42 2.50
C ASN A 37 8.67 -5.02 3.62
N ALA A 38 9.17 -4.53 4.76
CA ALA A 38 8.34 -4.04 5.85
C ALA A 38 7.54 -2.81 5.45
N LEU A 39 8.20 -1.80 4.86
CA LEU A 39 7.56 -0.57 4.41
C LEU A 39 6.53 -0.82 3.30
N THR A 40 6.80 -1.76 2.40
CA THR A 40 5.85 -2.14 1.34
C THR A 40 4.57 -2.72 1.94
N LYS A 41 4.69 -3.64 2.90
CA LYS A 41 3.52 -4.21 3.60
C LYS A 41 2.75 -3.16 4.39
N GLU A 42 3.45 -2.25 5.05
CA GLU A 42 2.83 -1.15 5.79
C GLU A 42 2.05 -0.22 4.84
N LYS A 43 2.64 0.13 3.70
CA LYS A 43 1.98 0.93 2.65
C LYS A 43 0.70 0.25 2.16
N GLU A 44 0.75 -1.04 1.83
CA GLU A 44 -0.43 -1.79 1.40
C GLU A 44 -1.53 -1.85 2.47
N ASN A 45 -1.15 -1.88 3.75
CA ASN A 45 -2.12 -1.81 4.85
C ASN A 45 -2.75 -0.42 4.95
N LEU A 46 -1.95 0.64 4.90
CA LEU A 46 -2.43 2.02 4.94
C LEU A 46 -3.33 2.34 3.74
N GLU A 47 -3.00 1.86 2.54
CA GLU A 47 -3.85 2.04 1.36
C GLU A 47 -5.23 1.39 1.53
N ARG A 48 -5.29 0.19 2.13
CA ARG A 48 -6.55 -0.47 2.48
C ARG A 48 -7.33 0.30 3.54
N GLU A 49 -6.67 0.78 4.58
CA GLU A 49 -7.31 1.60 5.61
C GLU A 49 -7.88 2.90 5.05
N VAL A 50 -7.15 3.57 4.15
CA VAL A 50 -7.63 4.76 3.44
C VAL A 50 -8.90 4.46 2.65
N LEU A 51 -8.97 3.32 1.97
CA LEU A 51 -10.18 2.91 1.25
C LEU A 51 -11.37 2.76 2.20
N VAL A 52 -11.17 2.03 3.30
CA VAL A 52 -12.20 1.83 4.33
C VAL A 52 -12.65 3.17 4.93
N TRP A 53 -11.73 4.09 5.20
CA TRP A 53 -12.07 5.41 5.73
C TRP A 53 -12.83 6.27 4.71
N LYS A 54 -12.49 6.17 3.42
CA LYS A 54 -13.27 6.82 2.36
C LYS A 54 -14.70 6.30 2.32
N GLU A 55 -14.90 4.99 2.36
CA GLU A 55 -16.23 4.38 2.39
C GLU A 55 -17.04 4.82 3.62
N LYS A 56 -16.43 4.78 4.81
CA LYS A 56 -17.06 5.26 6.05
C LYS A 56 -17.45 6.73 5.98
N ASN A 57 -16.58 7.56 5.40
CA ASN A 57 -16.82 8.99 5.23
C ASN A 57 -17.97 9.26 4.26
N GLU A 58 -18.04 8.54 3.13
CA GLU A 58 -19.17 8.67 2.20
C GLU A 58 -20.48 8.19 2.83
N ALA A 59 -20.47 7.09 3.59
CA ALA A 59 -21.63 6.66 4.36
C ALA A 59 -22.09 7.73 5.37
N ALA A 60 -21.15 8.37 6.07
CA ALA A 60 -21.45 9.45 7.01
C ALA A 60 -22.01 10.70 6.31
N LYS A 61 -21.48 11.07 5.14
CA LYS A 61 -22.04 12.17 4.33
C LYS A 61 -23.47 11.89 3.89
N ILE A 62 -23.74 10.67 3.43
CA ILE A 62 -25.09 10.25 3.04
C ILE A 62 -26.03 10.33 4.25
N ALA A 63 -25.64 9.79 5.40
CA ALA A 63 -26.42 9.88 6.63
C ALA A 63 -26.69 11.34 7.02
N ASN A 64 -25.69 12.21 6.94
CA ASN A 64 -25.85 13.64 7.21
C ASN A 64 -26.75 14.34 6.20
N SER A 65 -26.73 13.97 4.92
CA SER A 65 -27.65 14.52 3.90
C SER A 65 -29.10 14.06 4.13
N ILE A 66 -29.31 12.84 4.64
CA ILE A 66 -30.64 12.32 4.99
C ILE A 66 -31.19 13.02 6.25
N LEU A 67 -30.31 13.39 7.19
CA LEU A 67 -30.68 14.08 8.43
C LEU A 67 -30.73 15.62 8.28
N GLY A 68 -30.04 16.17 7.29
CA GLY A 68 -30.04 17.57 6.88
C GLY A 68 -31.37 18.04 6.26
N SER A 69 -31.40 19.30 5.86
CA SER A 69 -32.60 20.11 5.54
C SER A 69 -33.71 19.42 4.74
N ASN A 70 -34.96 19.94 4.80
CA ASN A 70 -36.11 19.39 4.06
C ASN A 70 -35.85 19.21 2.55
N GLU A 71 -34.95 20.02 1.97
CA GLU A 71 -34.55 19.93 0.57
C GLU A 71 -33.64 18.71 0.30
N ASP A 72 -32.75 18.38 1.23
CA ASP A 72 -31.84 17.23 1.13
C ASP A 72 -32.60 15.90 1.31
N LYS A 73 -33.60 15.87 2.20
CA LYS A 73 -34.55 14.75 2.31
C LYS A 73 -35.33 14.51 1.02
N ALA A 74 -35.77 15.58 0.35
CA ALA A 74 -36.47 15.48 -0.93
C ALA A 74 -35.55 14.94 -2.04
N LYS A 75 -34.31 15.43 -2.13
CA LYS A 75 -33.29 14.92 -3.08
C LYS A 75 -32.94 13.46 -2.81
N ALA A 76 -32.74 13.08 -1.54
CA ALA A 76 -32.46 11.70 -1.15
C ALA A 76 -33.63 10.76 -1.52
N LYS A 77 -34.87 11.16 -1.25
CA LYS A 77 -36.07 10.39 -1.61
C LYS A 77 -36.20 10.19 -3.13
N LEU A 78 -35.93 11.23 -3.93
CA LEU A 78 -35.92 11.13 -5.39
C LEU A 78 -34.84 10.18 -5.90
N LYS A 79 -33.63 10.23 -5.31
CA LYS A 79 -32.52 9.35 -5.69
C LYS A 79 -32.81 7.89 -5.34
N ILE A 80 -33.37 7.63 -4.15
CA ILE A 80 -33.82 6.28 -3.74
C ILE A 80 -34.88 5.75 -4.70
N ASN A 81 -35.89 6.56 -5.04
CA ASN A 81 -36.94 6.16 -5.99
C ASN A 81 -36.39 5.87 -7.39
N SER A 82 -35.35 6.59 -7.84
CA SER A 82 -34.67 6.31 -9.10
C SER A 82 -33.94 4.97 -9.07
N LEU A 83 -33.20 4.68 -7.99
CA LEU A 83 -32.46 3.44 -7.82
C LEU A 83 -33.39 2.22 -7.74
N ILE A 84 -34.54 2.35 -7.06
CA ILE A 84 -35.57 1.28 -7.02
C ILE A 84 -36.08 0.98 -8.44
N ARG A 85 -36.37 2.01 -9.25
CA ARG A 85 -36.82 1.80 -10.64
C ARG A 85 -35.77 1.11 -11.52
N GLU A 86 -34.50 1.43 -11.34
CA GLU A 86 -33.40 0.74 -12.03
C GLU A 86 -33.32 -0.74 -11.61
N ILE A 87 -33.47 -1.03 -10.32
CA ILE A 87 -33.52 -2.40 -9.79
C ILE A 87 -34.72 -3.16 -10.38
N ASP A 88 -35.92 -2.57 -10.36
CA ASP A 88 -37.12 -3.19 -10.94
C ASP A 88 -36.95 -3.46 -12.44
N THR A 89 -36.31 -2.54 -13.17
CA THR A 89 -36.00 -2.72 -14.60
C THR A 89 -35.03 -3.88 -14.81
N CYS A 90 -33.99 -3.98 -13.98
CA CYS A 90 -33.01 -5.07 -14.04
C CYS A 90 -33.66 -6.42 -13.69
N ILE A 91 -34.51 -6.48 -12.66
CA ILE A 91 -35.28 -7.66 -12.30
C ILE A 91 -36.19 -8.08 -13.45
N ALA A 92 -36.91 -7.15 -14.07
CA ALA A 92 -37.78 -7.44 -15.21
C ALA A 92 -37.01 -7.95 -16.43
N GLN A 93 -35.78 -7.48 -16.66
CA GLN A 93 -34.89 -7.99 -17.71
C GLN A 93 -34.37 -9.40 -17.42
N LEU A 94 -34.13 -9.74 -16.15
CA LEU A 94 -33.68 -11.06 -15.72
C LEU A 94 -34.81 -12.10 -15.63
N SER A 95 -36.05 -11.64 -15.49
CA SER A 95 -37.25 -12.48 -15.39
C SER A 95 -37.87 -12.80 -16.76
N LYS A 96 -37.16 -12.48 -17.84
CA LYS A 96 -37.59 -12.64 -19.23
C LYS A 96 -36.76 -13.68 -19.96
#